data_AF-A0A9Q0H322-F1
#
_entry.id   AF-A0A9Q0H322-F1
#
_cell.length_a   1.000
_cell.length_b   1.000
_cell.length_c   1.000
_cell.angle_alpha   90.00
_cell.angle_beta   90.00
_cell.angle_gamma   90.00
#
_symmetry.space_group_name_H-M   'P 1'
#
loop_
_entity.id
_entity.type
_entity.pdbx_description
1 polymer ?
#
loop_
_entity_poly.entity_id
_entity_poly.type
_entity_poly.pdbx_seq_one_letter_code
_entity_poly.pdbx_strand_id
1 'polypeptide(L)'
;MTMRSLTFSSFLPCSRRTVPMIIRAPVLDLPFYSKVLCPSKSPVRNTSILRQQSRLNSQSLDGREEDQQASVQDLRVPDDWLIPSKALQESEWLRVTLHKWLDDEYCPEATNNEISKVAAQSYYESLVRKQADLGEILLKMAIDLQSISYQESFHGAFSSANAALQLIVSRIEPE
;
A
#
# COMPACT_ATOMS: atom_id res chain seq x y z
N MET A 1 -25.07 53.40 -14.87
CA MET A 1 -24.83 52.41 -15.94
C MET A 1 -25.34 51.06 -15.48
N THR A 2 -26.48 50.68 -16.04
CA THR A 2 -27.10 49.37 -16.24
C THR A 2 -26.77 48.21 -15.29
N MET A 3 -27.75 47.91 -14.42
CA MET A 3 -27.97 46.61 -13.78
C MET A 3 -28.29 45.53 -14.83
N ARG A 4 -27.72 44.33 -14.70
CA ARG A 4 -28.27 43.10 -15.29
C ARG A 4 -28.41 42.03 -14.23
N SER A 5 -29.66 41.91 -13.78
CA SER A 5 -30.25 40.76 -13.12
C SER A 5 -30.45 39.64 -14.16
N LEU A 6 -30.12 38.40 -13.80
CA LEU A 6 -30.77 37.21 -14.36
C LEU A 6 -31.02 36.21 -13.23
N THR A 7 -32.29 35.85 -13.13
CA THR A 7 -32.95 35.00 -12.15
C THR A 7 -33.18 33.58 -12.70
N PHE A 8 -33.23 32.63 -11.76
CA PHE A 8 -34.09 31.43 -11.71
C PHE A 8 -33.97 30.33 -12.77
N SER A 9 -33.67 29.11 -12.31
CA SER A 9 -34.59 27.96 -12.45
C SER A 9 -34.19 26.81 -11.55
N SER A 10 -34.92 26.70 -10.45
CA SER A 10 -35.17 25.47 -9.70
C SER A 10 -36.09 24.55 -10.51
N PHE A 11 -35.73 23.27 -10.67
CA PHE A 11 -36.70 22.21 -10.95
C PHE A 11 -36.57 21.06 -9.95
N LEU A 12 -37.74 20.58 -9.58
CA LEU A 12 -38.17 19.77 -8.44
C LEU A 12 -37.76 18.28 -8.53
N PRO A 13 -37.96 17.52 -7.43
CA PRO A 13 -37.41 16.17 -7.24
C PRO A 13 -38.26 15.10 -7.94
N CYS A 14 -37.59 14.09 -8.49
CA CYS A 14 -38.26 12.91 -9.02
C CYS A 14 -38.55 11.93 -7.87
N SER A 15 -39.79 11.93 -7.40
CA SER A 15 -40.35 10.94 -6.48
C SER A 15 -40.73 9.67 -7.25
N ARG A 16 -40.11 8.53 -6.91
CA ARG A 16 -40.62 7.19 -7.25
C ARG A 16 -40.94 6.42 -5.97
N ARG A 17 -42.24 6.16 -5.77
CA ARG A 17 -42.78 5.09 -4.92
C ARG A 17 -42.92 3.82 -5.75
N THR A 18 -42.75 2.65 -5.11
CA THR A 18 -43.17 1.24 -5.40
C THR A 18 -41.96 0.30 -5.24
N VAL A 19 -41.92 -0.84 -4.53
CA VAL A 19 -42.85 -1.75 -3.81
C VAL A 19 -41.98 -2.52 -2.78
N PRO A 20 -42.47 -3.03 -1.64
CA PRO A 20 -41.66 -3.90 -0.78
C PRO A 20 -41.42 -5.27 -1.44
N MET A 21 -40.16 -5.63 -1.64
CA MET A 21 -39.76 -6.97 -2.06
C MET A 21 -39.43 -7.79 -0.81
N ILE A 22 -40.39 -8.62 -0.37
CA ILE A 22 -40.13 -9.70 0.58
C ILE A 22 -39.59 -10.86 -0.25
N ILE A 23 -38.28 -11.11 -0.16
CA ILE A 23 -37.71 -12.38 -0.59
C ILE A 23 -36.97 -13.01 0.59
N ARG A 24 -37.48 -14.19 0.93
CA ARG A 24 -37.00 -15.16 1.91
C ARG A 24 -35.49 -15.36 1.83
N ALA A 25 -34.86 -15.36 3.00
CA ALA A 25 -33.54 -15.91 3.21
C ALA A 25 -33.51 -17.40 2.83
N PRO A 26 -32.55 -17.88 2.03
CA PRO A 26 -32.18 -19.28 2.02
C PRO A 26 -31.33 -19.58 3.27
N VAL A 27 -31.85 -20.46 4.12
CA VAL A 27 -31.08 -21.14 5.17
C VAL A 27 -30.06 -22.02 4.46
N LEU A 28 -28.78 -21.65 4.54
CA LEU A 28 -27.69 -22.53 4.18
C LEU A 28 -27.24 -23.26 5.43
N ASP A 29 -27.77 -24.47 5.62
CA ASP A 29 -27.22 -25.48 6.52
C ASP A 29 -25.82 -25.87 6.01
N LEU A 30 -24.78 -25.35 6.67
CA LEU A 30 -23.42 -25.83 6.51
C LEU A 30 -23.11 -26.86 7.60
N PRO A 31 -22.89 -28.14 7.26
CA PRO A 31 -22.42 -29.11 8.23
C PRO A 31 -20.98 -28.81 8.61
N PHE A 32 -20.82 -28.34 9.84
CA PHE A 32 -19.58 -28.19 10.57
C PHE A 32 -18.97 -29.59 10.79
N TYR A 33 -17.98 -29.99 10.00
CA TYR A 33 -17.07 -31.06 10.41
C TYR A 33 -15.78 -31.03 9.58
N SER A 34 -14.70 -30.52 10.15
CA SER A 34 -13.33 -30.85 9.71
C SER A 34 -12.57 -31.37 10.92
N LYS A 35 -12.39 -32.70 10.92
CA LYS A 35 -11.60 -33.45 11.90
C LYS A 35 -10.15 -33.03 11.77
N VAL A 36 -9.60 -32.52 12.86
CA VAL A 36 -8.16 -32.48 13.09
C VAL A 36 -7.70 -33.93 13.24
N LEU A 37 -6.96 -34.44 12.24
CA LEU A 37 -6.20 -35.69 12.35
C LEU A 37 -4.72 -35.37 12.25
N CYS A 38 -4.04 -35.43 13.39
CA CYS A 38 -2.59 -35.60 13.44
C CYS A 38 -2.24 -37.06 13.10
N PRO A 39 -1.17 -37.31 12.33
CA PRO A 39 -0.48 -38.59 12.39
C PRO A 39 0.90 -38.45 13.04
N SER A 40 1.15 -39.31 14.03
CA SER A 40 2.43 -39.56 14.69
C SER A 40 3.30 -40.50 13.85
N LYS A 41 4.59 -40.13 13.67
CA LYS A 41 5.85 -40.94 13.63
C LYS A 41 5.79 -42.33 12.96
N SER A 42 6.42 -42.61 11.81
CA SER A 42 7.86 -42.93 11.56
C SER A 42 7.93 -43.93 10.37
N PRO A 43 9.09 -44.47 9.90
CA PRO A 43 10.38 -43.89 9.52
C PRO A 43 10.88 -44.33 8.08
N VAL A 44 12.04 -43.80 7.67
CA VAL A 44 13.00 -44.28 6.63
C VAL A 44 12.72 -43.95 5.14
N ARG A 45 13.58 -43.13 4.50
CA ARG A 45 14.73 -43.58 3.69
C ARG A 45 15.50 -42.38 3.12
N ASN A 46 16.82 -42.42 3.30
CA ASN A 46 17.77 -41.38 2.90
C ASN A 46 17.90 -41.31 1.38
N THR A 47 17.70 -40.12 0.81
CA THR A 47 18.24 -39.75 -0.51
C THR A 47 19.42 -38.80 -0.30
N SER A 48 20.61 -39.31 -0.58
CA SER A 48 21.87 -38.59 -0.61
C SER A 48 21.85 -37.51 -1.69
N ILE A 49 21.78 -36.23 -1.29
CA ILE A 49 22.12 -35.11 -2.16
C ILE A 49 23.56 -34.69 -1.84
N LEU A 50 24.39 -34.80 -2.86
CA LEU A 50 25.81 -34.51 -2.89
C LEU A 50 26.05 -33.02 -2.57
N ARG A 51 26.34 -32.71 -1.30
CA ARG A 51 26.78 -31.39 -0.86
C ARG A 51 28.21 -31.18 -1.36
N GLN A 52 28.39 -30.43 -2.44
CA GLN A 52 29.72 -29.97 -2.86
C GLN A 52 30.29 -29.09 -1.75
N GLN A 53 31.21 -29.68 -0.99
CA GLN A 53 32.04 -28.99 0.00
C GLN A 53 33.10 -28.20 -0.76
N SER A 54 32.87 -26.91 -0.95
CA SER A 54 33.98 -25.99 -1.18
C SER A 54 34.69 -25.80 0.15
N ARG A 55 35.87 -26.43 0.26
CA ARG A 55 36.79 -26.25 1.39
C ARG A 55 37.48 -24.90 1.26
N LEU A 56 37.33 -24.03 2.25
CA LEU A 56 38.40 -23.11 2.64
C LEU A 56 38.50 -23.03 4.17
N ASN A 57 39.45 -23.82 4.67
CA ASN A 57 40.40 -23.56 5.76
C ASN A 57 39.94 -22.82 7.04
N SER A 58 39.85 -23.56 8.15
CA SER A 58 39.93 -23.02 9.51
C SER A 58 41.37 -22.57 9.83
N GLN A 59 41.58 -21.31 10.18
CA GLN A 59 42.68 -20.90 11.05
C GLN A 59 42.24 -19.80 12.03
N SER A 60 42.26 -20.19 13.31
CA SER A 60 42.57 -19.43 14.54
C SER A 60 41.76 -18.19 14.94
N LEU A 61 41.19 -18.29 16.15
CA LEU A 61 40.81 -17.20 17.05
C LEU A 61 41.92 -16.14 17.17
N ASP A 62 41.57 -14.88 16.94
CA ASP A 62 41.83 -13.83 17.92
C ASP A 62 40.75 -12.74 17.79
N GLY A 63 40.38 -12.16 18.93
CA GLY A 63 39.08 -11.51 19.14
C GLY A 63 38.83 -10.24 18.31
N ARG A 64 37.67 -10.23 17.64
CA ARG A 64 36.76 -9.09 17.56
C ARG A 64 35.40 -9.61 17.12
N GLU A 65 34.45 -9.66 18.05
CA GLU A 65 33.03 -9.73 17.71
C GLU A 65 32.68 -8.38 17.08
N GLU A 66 32.99 -8.22 15.78
CA GLU A 66 32.34 -7.20 14.99
C GLU A 66 30.94 -7.73 14.74
N ASP A 67 30.00 -7.26 15.57
CA ASP A 67 28.58 -7.23 15.27
C ASP A 67 28.44 -6.65 13.85
N GLN A 68 28.46 -7.51 12.84
CA GLN A 68 27.98 -7.22 11.50
C GLN A 68 26.45 -7.20 11.58
N GLN A 69 25.93 -6.33 12.44
CA GLN A 69 24.58 -5.82 12.35
C GLN A 69 24.55 -5.12 11.00
N ALA A 70 24.11 -5.85 9.97
CA ALA A 70 23.95 -5.34 8.61
C ALA A 70 23.32 -3.95 8.71
N SER A 71 24.11 -2.93 8.37
CA SER A 71 23.65 -1.54 8.38
C SER A 71 22.56 -1.45 7.33
N VAL A 72 21.30 -1.48 7.78
CA VAL A 72 20.15 -1.16 6.94
C VAL A 72 20.42 0.24 6.43
N GLN A 73 20.59 0.38 5.11
CA GLN A 73 20.79 1.70 4.52
C GLN A 73 19.55 2.54 4.83
N ASP A 74 19.77 3.66 5.52
CA ASP A 74 18.71 4.63 5.83
C ASP A 74 18.25 5.27 4.52
N LEU A 75 17.20 4.70 3.92
CA LEU A 75 16.60 5.21 2.72
C LEU A 75 15.71 6.40 3.10
N ARG A 76 16.14 7.61 2.71
CA ARG A 76 15.51 8.86 3.13
C ARG A 76 15.16 9.75 1.94
N VAL A 77 14.11 10.55 2.09
CA VAL A 77 13.82 11.65 1.15
C VAL A 77 14.84 12.79 1.32
N PRO A 78 15.12 13.57 0.27
CA PRO A 78 15.94 14.78 0.37
C PRO A 78 15.36 15.80 1.36
N ASP A 79 16.22 16.42 2.17
CA ASP A 79 15.81 17.40 3.20
C ASP A 79 15.06 18.61 2.60
N ASP A 80 15.39 19.00 1.37
CA ASP A 80 14.71 20.09 0.65
C ASP A 80 13.22 19.80 0.42
N TRP A 81 12.83 18.52 0.39
CA TRP A 81 11.43 18.12 0.24
C TRP A 81 10.61 18.32 1.51
N LEU A 82 11.27 18.46 2.67
CA LEU A 82 10.60 18.73 3.94
C LEU A 82 10.11 20.17 4.06
N ILE A 83 10.45 21.06 3.11
CA ILE A 83 9.93 22.43 3.06
C ILE A 83 8.47 22.37 2.61
N PRO A 84 7.49 22.98 3.32
CA PRO A 84 6.06 22.80 3.02
C PRO A 84 5.64 23.06 1.57
N SER A 85 6.28 24.03 0.89
CA SER A 85 6.03 24.30 -0.53
C SER A 85 6.51 23.17 -1.44
N LYS A 86 7.70 22.62 -1.16
CA LYS A 86 8.26 21.48 -1.89
C LYS A 86 7.54 20.18 -1.56
N ALA A 87 7.20 19.96 -0.29
CA ALA A 87 6.37 18.85 0.17
C ALA A 87 5.04 18.80 -0.59
N LEU A 88 4.38 19.96 -0.73
CA LEU A 88 3.14 20.05 -1.50
C LEU A 88 3.36 19.67 -2.96
N GLN A 89 4.41 20.20 -3.60
CA GLN A 89 4.77 19.87 -4.98
C GLN A 89 4.99 18.37 -5.18
N GLU A 90 5.81 17.73 -4.33
CA GLU A 90 6.10 16.30 -4.47
C GLU A 90 4.89 15.43 -4.13
N SER A 91 4.02 15.86 -3.21
CA SER A 91 2.76 15.16 -2.94
C SER A 91 1.76 15.20 -4.09
N GLU A 92 1.61 16.34 -4.76
CA GLU A 92 0.76 16.43 -5.97
C GLU A 92 1.33 15.61 -7.13
N TRP A 93 2.66 15.61 -7.28
CA TRP A 93 3.32 14.73 -8.24
C TRP A 93 3.01 13.25 -7.94
N LEU A 94 3.11 12.83 -6.68
CA LEU A 94 2.80 11.46 -6.27
C LEU A 94 1.34 11.12 -6.56
N ARG A 95 0.40 12.02 -6.28
CA ARG A 95 -1.03 11.82 -6.54
C ARG A 95 -1.27 11.47 -8.01
N VAL A 96 -0.77 12.30 -8.93
CA VAL A 96 -1.01 12.11 -10.37
C VAL A 96 -0.30 10.85 -10.88
N THR A 97 0.94 10.65 -10.45
CA THR A 97 1.77 9.54 -10.93
C THR A 97 1.27 8.20 -10.42
N LEU A 98 0.90 8.11 -9.14
CA LEU A 98 0.35 6.90 -8.54
C LEU A 98 -1.01 6.54 -9.14
N HIS A 99 -1.88 7.53 -9.36
CA HIS A 99 -3.17 7.29 -10.02
C HIS A 99 -2.98 6.65 -11.39
N LYS A 100 -2.09 7.24 -12.21
CA LYS A 100 -1.75 6.70 -13.52
C LYS A 100 -1.15 5.29 -13.41
N TRP A 101 -0.20 5.08 -12.51
CA TRP A 101 0.42 3.78 -12.32
C TRP A 101 -0.59 2.70 -11.94
N LEU A 102 -1.55 3.01 -11.07
CA LEU A 102 -2.63 2.08 -10.70
C LEU A 102 -3.54 1.75 -11.89
N ASP A 103 -3.88 2.74 -12.71
CA ASP A 103 -4.69 2.53 -13.92
C ASP A 103 -3.95 1.72 -14.99
N ASP A 104 -2.62 1.86 -15.08
CA ASP A 104 -1.77 1.16 -16.04
C ASP A 104 -1.47 -0.29 -15.61
N GLU A 105 -1.23 -0.53 -14.31
CA GLU A 105 -0.91 -1.86 -13.75
C GLU A 105 -2.17 -2.72 -13.57
N TYR A 106 -3.27 -2.09 -13.15
CA TYR A 106 -4.55 -2.76 -12.92
C TYR A 106 -5.53 -2.36 -14.01
N CYS A 107 -6.82 -2.25 -13.67
CA CYS A 107 -7.81 -1.64 -14.53
C CYS A 107 -8.18 -0.27 -13.94
N PRO A 108 -8.61 0.70 -14.76
CA PRO A 108 -9.12 1.97 -14.24
C PRO A 108 -10.33 1.77 -13.33
N GLU A 109 -10.22 2.24 -12.09
CA GLU A 109 -11.23 2.11 -11.04
C GLU A 109 -11.42 3.44 -10.30
N ALA A 110 -12.63 3.69 -9.79
CA ALA A 110 -12.88 4.89 -8.97
C ALA A 110 -12.02 4.89 -7.69
N THR A 111 -11.77 3.72 -7.10
CA THR A 111 -10.91 3.53 -5.93
C THR A 111 -9.49 4.03 -6.15
N ASN A 112 -8.93 3.92 -7.36
CA ASN A 112 -7.57 4.41 -7.67
C ASN A 112 -7.45 5.92 -7.42
N ASN A 113 -8.52 6.67 -7.69
CA ASN A 113 -8.57 8.11 -7.43
C ASN A 113 -8.51 8.42 -5.93
N GLU A 114 -9.21 7.63 -5.10
CA GLU A 114 -9.18 7.77 -3.65
C GLU A 114 -7.82 7.37 -3.08
N ILE A 115 -7.25 6.25 -3.54
CA ILE A 115 -5.92 5.77 -3.13
C ILE A 115 -4.87 6.83 -3.39
N SER A 116 -4.83 7.38 -4.60
CA SER A 116 -3.84 8.40 -4.95
C SER A 116 -3.96 9.67 -4.11
N LYS A 117 -5.19 10.11 -3.81
CA LYS A 117 -5.45 11.27 -2.93
C LYS A 117 -4.97 11.01 -1.50
N VAL A 118 -5.36 9.88 -0.91
CA VAL A 118 -5.00 9.53 0.47
C VAL A 118 -3.49 9.31 0.60
N ALA A 119 -2.86 8.62 -0.35
CA ALA A 119 -1.41 8.43 -0.37
C ALA A 119 -0.65 9.76 -0.46
N ALA A 120 -1.07 10.66 -1.34
CA ALA A 120 -0.47 11.98 -1.49
C ALA A 120 -0.64 12.84 -0.22
N GLN A 121 -1.84 12.86 0.38
CA GLN A 121 -2.06 13.55 1.64
C GLN A 121 -1.19 12.96 2.75
N SER A 122 -1.14 11.63 2.86
CA SER A 122 -0.33 10.93 3.85
C SER A 122 1.14 11.32 3.74
N TYR A 123 1.66 11.35 2.51
CA TYR A 123 3.02 11.74 2.20
C TYR A 123 3.30 13.21 2.54
N TYR A 124 2.43 14.13 2.14
CA TYR A 124 2.55 15.55 2.48
C TYR A 124 2.64 15.76 3.99
N GLU A 125 1.76 15.13 4.76
CA GLU A 125 1.75 15.24 6.21
C GLU A 125 3.04 14.71 6.85
N SER A 126 3.59 13.61 6.33
CA SER A 126 4.88 13.09 6.77
C SER A 126 6.00 14.11 6.56
N LEU A 127 6.10 14.67 5.35
CA LEU A 127 7.16 15.62 5.00
C LEU A 127 7.07 16.91 5.83
N VAL A 128 5.86 17.45 6.04
CA VAL A 128 5.65 18.64 6.87
C VAL A 128 5.98 18.38 8.34
N ARG A 129 5.76 17.15 8.82
CA ARG A 129 6.19 16.70 10.15
C ARG A 129 7.67 16.35 10.26
N LYS A 130 8.46 16.63 9.20
CA LYS A 130 9.90 16.33 9.12
C LYS A 130 10.24 14.84 9.19
N GLN A 131 9.29 14.00 8.80
CA GLN A 131 9.55 12.57 8.63
C GLN A 131 10.26 12.36 7.31
N ALA A 132 11.52 11.94 7.38
CA ALA A 132 12.36 11.73 6.19
C ALA A 132 12.59 10.25 5.87
N ASP A 133 12.45 9.37 6.86
CA ASP A 133 12.66 7.93 6.69
C ASP A 133 11.55 7.31 5.82
N LEU A 134 11.95 6.63 4.74
CA LEU A 134 11.00 6.03 3.80
C LEU A 134 10.23 4.85 4.41
N GLY A 135 10.82 4.12 5.36
CA GLY A 135 10.14 3.05 6.07
C GLY A 135 9.01 3.58 6.95
N GLU A 136 9.26 4.65 7.69
CA GLU A 136 8.24 5.30 8.51
C GLU A 136 7.14 5.96 7.66
N ILE A 137 7.52 6.59 6.54
CA ILE A 137 6.57 7.14 5.56
C ILE A 137 5.68 6.03 4.99
N LEU A 138 6.26 4.90 4.58
CA LEU A 138 5.54 3.74 4.05
C LEU A 138 4.52 3.23 5.07
N LEU A 139 4.94 3.03 6.32
CA LEU A 139 4.07 2.49 7.36
C LEU A 139 2.91 3.44 7.67
N LYS A 140 3.16 4.75 7.80
CA LYS A 140 2.08 5.73 7.95
C LYS A 140 1.11 5.66 6.77
N MET A 141 1.63 5.63 5.55
CA MET A 141 0.80 5.59 4.34
C MET A 141 -0.05 4.31 4.26
N ALA A 142 0.52 3.15 4.60
CA ALA A 142 -0.22 1.89 4.64
C ALA A 142 -1.31 1.89 5.72
N ILE A 143 -1.14 2.62 6.82
CA ILE A 143 -2.18 2.83 7.83
C ILE A 143 -3.28 3.75 7.28
N ASP A 144 -2.91 4.90 6.70
CA ASP A 144 -3.88 5.86 6.18
C ASP A 144 -4.74 5.26 5.05
N LEU A 145 -4.14 4.44 4.19
CA LEU A 145 -4.83 3.76 3.09
C LEU A 145 -5.83 2.70 3.54
N GLN A 146 -5.75 2.18 4.78
CA GLN A 146 -6.76 1.25 5.31
C GLN A 146 -8.13 1.91 5.52
N SER A 147 -8.21 3.24 5.45
CA SER A 147 -9.48 3.97 5.50
C SER A 147 -10.35 3.80 4.24
N ILE A 148 -9.77 3.30 3.14
CA ILE A 148 -10.44 3.11 1.85
C ILE A 148 -11.10 1.74 1.78
N SER A 149 -12.23 1.64 1.06
CA SER A 149 -12.86 0.36 0.73
C SER A 149 -12.24 -0.25 -0.53
N TYR A 150 -11.77 -1.49 -0.43
CA TYR A 150 -11.18 -2.25 -1.54
C TYR A 150 -12.07 -3.41 -2.02
N GLN A 151 -13.36 -3.44 -1.66
CA GLN A 151 -14.25 -4.59 -1.91
C GLN A 151 -14.35 -5.00 -3.38
N GLU A 152 -14.23 -4.03 -4.29
CA GLU A 152 -14.32 -4.25 -5.74
C GLU A 152 -12.96 -4.12 -6.45
N SER A 153 -11.86 -3.98 -5.69
CA SER A 153 -10.51 -3.74 -6.23
C SER A 153 -9.63 -4.98 -6.15
N PHE A 154 -8.70 -5.10 -7.11
CA PHE A 154 -7.74 -6.21 -7.21
C PHE A 154 -6.49 -6.06 -6.33
N HIS A 155 -6.35 -4.92 -5.66
CA HIS A 155 -5.22 -4.58 -4.79
C HIS A 155 -5.73 -4.07 -3.43
N GLY A 156 -4.81 -3.88 -2.49
CA GLY A 156 -5.12 -3.42 -1.14
C GLY A 156 -4.13 -2.38 -0.64
N ALA A 157 -4.41 -1.82 0.54
CA ALA A 157 -3.66 -0.71 1.13
C ALA A 157 -2.13 -0.88 1.12
N PHE A 158 -1.62 -2.06 1.50
CA PHE A 158 -0.18 -2.30 1.53
C PHE A 158 0.44 -2.36 0.14
N SER A 159 -0.24 -2.99 -0.83
CA SER A 159 0.22 -3.03 -2.22
C SER A 159 0.26 -1.62 -2.82
N SER A 160 -0.78 -0.82 -2.58
CA SER A 160 -0.83 0.58 -3.02
C SER A 160 0.25 1.45 -2.37
N ALA A 161 0.51 1.27 -1.07
CA ALA A 161 1.56 1.99 -0.35
C ALA A 161 2.96 1.65 -0.88
N ASN A 162 3.23 0.38 -1.17
CA ASN A 162 4.50 -0.04 -1.76
C ASN A 162 4.69 0.52 -3.16
N ALA A 163 3.64 0.53 -4.00
CA ALA A 163 3.71 1.16 -5.31
C ALA A 163 4.05 2.66 -5.20
N ALA A 164 3.40 3.37 -4.28
CA ALA A 164 3.71 4.77 -3.99
C ALA A 164 5.17 4.96 -3.56
N LEU A 165 5.69 4.09 -2.69
CA LEU A 165 7.08 4.14 -2.24
C LEU A 165 8.06 3.94 -3.39
N GLN A 166 7.82 2.95 -4.26
CA GLN A 166 8.67 2.71 -5.42
C GLN A 166 8.74 3.94 -6.33
N LEU A 167 7.60 4.60 -6.58
CA LEU A 167 7.56 5.85 -7.33
C LEU A 167 8.41 6.93 -6.65
N ILE A 168 8.28 7.11 -5.33
CA ILE A 168 9.08 8.08 -4.56
C ILE A 168 10.58 7.76 -4.70
N VAL A 169 10.98 6.50 -4.58
CA VAL A 169 12.39 6.09 -4.73
C VAL A 169 12.91 6.43 -6.13
N SER A 170 12.18 6.07 -7.18
CA SER A 170 12.55 6.43 -8.56
C SER A 170 12.58 7.95 -8.81
N ARG A 171 11.87 8.74 -7.99
CA ARG A 171 11.88 10.20 -8.07
C ARG A 171 13.13 10.81 -7.41
N ILE A 172 13.66 10.16 -6.37
CA ILE A 172 14.89 10.56 -5.68
C ILE A 172 16.11 10.23 -6.55
N GLU A 173 16.13 9.03 -7.11
CA GLU A 173 17.20 8.51 -7.98
C GLU A 173 16.65 8.24 -9.39
N PRO A 174 16.48 9.28 -10.23
CA PRO A 174 16.09 9.09 -11.62
C PRO A 174 17.25 8.45 -12.40
N GLU A 175 17.01 7.27 -13.01
CA GLU A 175 17.97 6.62 -13.92
C GLU A 175 18.30 7.44 -15.17
#